data_AF-X1NAG0-F1
#
_entry.id   AF-X1NAG0-F1
#
_cell.length_a   1.000
_cell.length_b   1.000
_cell.length_c   1.000
_cell.angle_alpha   90.00
_cell.angle_beta   90.00
_cell.angle_gamma   90.00
#
_symmetry.space_group_name_H-M   'P 1'
#
loop_
_entity.id
_entity.type
_entity.pdbx_description
1 polymer ?
#
loop_
_entity_poly.entity_id
_entity_poly.type
_entity_poly.pdbx_seq_one_letter_code
_entity_poly.pdbx_strand_id
1 'polypeptide(L)' 'DISCVQMALKWILMHSEVSCVIPGAKNTKQLEENISASELTDLDPDVLKGVKIIYEKFIKPKVHHRW' A
#
# COMPACT_ATOMS: atom_id res chain seq x y z
N ASP A 1 2.06 5.43 15.44
CA ASP A 1 2.68 4.71 14.30
C ASP A 1 1.62 4.15 13.38
N ILE A 2 1.83 4.28 12.07
CA ILE A 2 0.99 3.64 11.06
C ILE A 2 1.34 2.15 10.96
N SER A 3 0.35 1.29 10.77
CA SER A 3 0.60 -0.13 10.53
C SER A 3 1.03 -0.41 9.09
N CYS A 4 1.64 -1.56 8.85
CA CYS A 4 1.95 -2.01 7.48
C CYS A 4 0.70 -2.11 6.60
N VAL A 5 -0.46 -2.45 7.19
CA VAL A 5 -1.73 -2.54 6.45
C VAL A 5 -2.18 -1.16 6.02
N GLN A 6 -2.20 -0.19 6.94
CA GLN A 6 -2.57 1.19 6.64
C GLN A 6 -1.64 1.81 5.60
N MET A 7 -0.31 1.60 5.75
CA MET A 7 0.69 2.07 4.79
C MET A 7 0.48 1.46 3.40
N ALA A 8 0.22 0.15 3.31
CA ALA A 8 -0.01 -0.51 2.03
C ALA A 8 -1.29 -0.01 1.34
N LEU A 9 -2.39 0.13 2.08
CA LEU A 9 -3.66 0.63 1.53
C LEU A 9 -3.54 2.10 1.10
N LYS A 10 -2.92 2.95 1.92
CA LYS A 10 -2.65 4.35 1.56
C LYS A 10 -1.76 4.45 0.32
N TRP A 11 -0.71 3.62 0.22
CA TRP A 11 0.14 3.57 -0.97
C TRP A 11 -0.66 3.24 -2.24
N ILE A 12 -1.57 2.26 -2.20
CA ILE A 12 -2.44 1.94 -3.33
C ILE A 12 -3.31 3.14 -3.69
N LEU A 13 -3.97 3.77 -2.70
CA LEU A 13 -4.85 4.93 -2.88
C LEU A 13 -4.13 6.18 -3.43
N MET A 14 -2.81 6.28 -3.34
CA MET A 14 -2.03 7.39 -3.89
C MET A 14 -1.82 7.31 -5.41
N HIS A 15 -2.22 6.22 -6.08
CA HIS A 15 -2.12 6.10 -7.53
C HIS A 15 -3.35 6.69 -8.20
N SER A 16 -3.15 7.61 -9.14
CA SER A 16 -4.24 8.27 -9.86
C SER A 16 -5.14 7.32 -10.67
N GLU A 17 -4.59 6.17 -11.04
CA GLU A 17 -5.25 5.10 -11.78
C GLU A 17 -6.18 4.27 -10.90
N VAL A 18 -6.09 4.39 -9.57
CA VAL A 18 -6.91 3.66 -8.60
C VAL A 18 -8.02 4.56 -8.06
N SER A 19 -9.27 4.23 -8.36
CA SER A 19 -10.44 4.96 -7.85
C SER A 19 -10.92 4.46 -6.48
N CYS A 20 -10.68 3.19 -6.16
CA CYS A 20 -11.17 2.55 -4.94
C CYS A 20 -10.30 1.33 -4.60
N VAL A 21 -10.16 1.05 -3.31
CA VAL A 21 -9.55 -0.19 -2.79
C VAL A 21 -10.60 -0.94 -1.99
N ILE A 22 -10.76 -2.25 -2.26
CA ILE A 22 -11.75 -3.12 -1.59
C ILE A 22 -11.00 -4.17 -0.76
N PRO A 23 -10.55 -3.85 0.46
CA PRO A 23 -9.80 -4.78 1.28
C PRO A 23 -10.73 -5.75 2.02
N GLY A 24 -10.33 -7.03 2.11
CA GLY A 24 -11.02 -8.00 2.95
C GLY A 24 -10.74 -7.79 4.44
N ALA A 25 -11.75 -8.03 5.29
CA ALA A 25 -11.62 -8.00 6.75
C ALA A 25 -12.39 -9.18 7.38
N LYS A 26 -11.77 -9.88 8.33
CA LYS A 26 -12.38 -11.03 9.03
C LYS A 26 -12.97 -10.67 10.40
N ASN A 27 -12.70 -9.47 10.89
CA ASN A 27 -13.20 -8.93 12.15
C ASN A 27 -13.25 -7.40 12.12
N THR A 28 -13.89 -6.81 13.11
CA THR A 28 -14.10 -5.36 13.22
C THR A 28 -12.78 -4.59 13.33
N LYS A 29 -11.80 -5.10 14.08
CA LYS A 29 -10.49 -4.48 14.19
C LYS A 29 -9.81 -4.30 12.83
N GLN A 30 -9.83 -5.33 11.99
CA GLN A 30 -9.27 -5.24 10.63
C GLN A 30 -10.07 -4.27 9.75
N LEU A 31 -11.40 -4.27 9.89
CA LEU A 31 -12.26 -3.34 9.15
C LEU A 31 -11.91 -1.89 9.49
N GLU A 32 -11.83 -1.55 10.78
CA GLU A 32 -11.49 -0.22 11.28
C GLU A 32 -10.08 0.20 10.84
N GLU A 33 -9.10 -0.72 10.95
CA GLU A 33 -7.73 -0.47 10.52
C GLU A 33 -7.65 -0.21 9.00
N ASN A 34 -8.35 -1.01 8.19
CA ASN A 34 -8.40 -0.84 6.74
C ASN A 34 -9.03 0.51 6.34
N ILE A 35 -10.17 0.87 6.96
CA ILE A 35 -10.88 2.12 6.67
C ILE A 35 -10.02 3.33 7.03
N SER A 36 -9.36 3.30 8.19
CA SER A 36 -8.53 4.44 8.64
C SER A 36 -7.37 4.80 7.71
N ALA A 37 -7.00 3.93 6.77
CA ALA A 37 -5.95 4.20 5.78
C ALA A 37 -6.31 5.33 4.81
N SER A 38 -7.60 5.57 4.52
CA SER A 38 -8.03 6.66 3.64
C SER A 38 -7.80 8.04 4.26
N GLU A 39 -7.82 8.12 5.58
CA GLU A 39 -7.68 9.37 6.34
C GLU A 39 -6.22 9.77 6.57
N LEU A 40 -5.27 8.90 6.20
CA LEU A 40 -3.85 9.23 6.30
C LEU A 40 -3.47 10.32 5.31
N THR A 41 -2.57 11.21 5.73
CA THR A 41 -1.85 12.07 4.80
C THR A 41 -1.01 11.22 3.85
N ASP A 42 -0.62 11.81 2.73
CA ASP A 42 0.26 11.15 1.78
C ASP A 42 1.56 10.69 2.44
N LEU A 43 2.01 9.51 2.01
CA LEU A 43 3.24 8.92 2.52
C LEU A 43 4.43 9.77 2.10
N ASP A 44 5.45 9.79 2.95
CA ASP A 44 6.70 10.50 2.69
C ASP A 44 7.31 10.04 1.35
N PRO A 45 7.70 10.96 0.45
CA PRO A 45 8.39 10.63 -0.81
C PRO A 45 9.61 9.72 -0.65
N ASP A 46 10.36 9.83 0.45
CA ASP A 46 11.52 8.97 0.71
C ASP A 46 11.10 7.53 1.03
N VAL A 47 9.95 7.34 1.68
CA VAL A 47 9.36 6.01 1.88
C VAL A 47 8.97 5.41 0.53
N LEU A 48 8.32 6.19 -0.35
CA LEU A 48 7.94 5.73 -1.69
C LEU A 48 9.15 5.32 -2.52
N LYS A 49 10.25 6.09 -2.45
CA LYS A 49 11.52 5.75 -3.08
C LYS A 49 12.09 4.45 -2.53
N GLY A 50 12.04 4.23 -1.22
CA GLY A 50 12.45 2.98 -0.58
C GLY A 50 11.66 1.77 -1.06
N VAL A 51 10.33 1.88 -1.13
CA VAL A 51 9.44 0.83 -1.67
C VAL A 51 9.82 0.46 -3.11
N LYS A 52 10.05 1.47 -3.96
CA LYS A 52 10.47 1.26 -5.36
C LYS A 52 11.80 0.50 -5.45
N ILE A 53 12.81 0.90 -4.65
CA ILE A 53 14.11 0.23 -4.62
C ILE A 53 13.97 -1.24 -4.22
N ILE A 54 13.14 -1.54 -3.21
CA ILE A 54 12.88 -2.92 -2.77
C ILE A 54 12.24 -3.73 -3.91
N TYR A 55 11.21 -3.18 -4.55
CA TYR A 55 10.54 -3.84 -5.68
C TYR A 55 11.52 -4.12 -6.83
N GLU A 56 12.26 -3.12 -7.29
CA GLU A 56 13.18 -3.23 -8.41
C GLU A 56 14.32 -4.22 -8.15
N LYS A 57 14.87 -4.22 -6.93
CA LYS A 57 16.01 -5.07 -6.58
C LYS A 57 15.63 -6.52 -6.31
N PHE A 58 14.53 -6.75 -5.60
CA PHE A 58 14.24 -8.08 -5.03
C PHE A 58 13.06 -8.79 -5.69
N ILE A 59 12.08 -8.05 -6.21
CA ILE A 59 10.81 -8.60 -6.69
C ILE A 59 10.78 -8.63 -8.21
N LYS A 60 11.04 -7.48 -8.87
CA LYS A 60 10.95 -7.31 -10.32
C LYS A 60 11.71 -8.38 -11.12
N PRO A 61 12.98 -8.72 -10.83
CA PRO A 61 13.70 -9.73 -11.61
C PRO A 61 13.07 -11.12 -11.56
N LYS A 62 12.35 -11.44 -10.48
CA LYS A 62 11.79 -12.76 -10.21
C LYS A 62 10.40 -12.96 -10.81
N VAL A 63 9.62 -11.90 -11.00
CA VAL A 63 8.19 -12.03 -11.36
C VAL A 63 7.76 -11.18 -12.55
N HIS A 64 8.48 -10.09 -12.87
CA HIS A 64 8.00 -9.11 -13.86
C HIS A 64 7.95 -9.64 -15.29
N HIS A 65 8.72 -10.70 -15.60
CA HIS A 65 8.66 -11.39 -16.90
C HIS A 65 7.38 -12.22 -17.09
N ARG A 66 6.51 -12.32 -16.07
CA ARG A 66 5.24 -13.06 -16.12
C ARG A 66 4.03 -12.14 -16.32
N TRP A 67 4.27 -10.84 -16.44
CA TRP A 67 3.27 -9.80 -16.62
C TRP A 67 3.35 -9.23 -18.03
#